data_AF-A0AAU0R7S9-F1
#
_entry.id   AF-A0AAU0R7S9-F1
#
_cell.length_a   1.000
_cell.length_b   1.000
_cell.length_c   1.000
_cell.angle_alpha   90.00
_cell.angle_beta   90.00
_cell.angle_gamma   90.00
#
_symmetry.space_group_name_H-M   'P 1'
#
loop_
_entity.id
_entity.type
_entity.pdbx_description
1 polymer ?
#
loop_
_entity_poly.entity_id
_entity_poly.type
_entity_poly.pdbx_seq_one_letter_code
_entity_poly.pdbx_strand_id
1 'polypeptide(L)' 'MRQPDPFQAIADPGRREILFLLSKEKLSMNALAENFDISRPAVSKHVKILYEAGLIMITEQGRERYCELSAGI' A
#
# COMPACT_ATOMS: atom_id res chain seq x y z
N MET A 1 -13.27 15.18 5.08
CA MET A 1 -13.17 14.32 3.88
C MET A 1 -13.54 12.91 4.30
N ARG A 2 -14.41 12.22 3.55
CA ARG A 2 -14.81 10.84 3.86
C ARG A 2 -13.64 9.93 3.48
N GLN A 3 -13.00 9.28 4.45
CA GLN A 3 -12.03 8.24 4.15
C GLN A 3 -12.71 7.15 3.30
N PRO A 4 -12.03 6.60 2.28
CA PRO A 4 -12.54 5.45 1.55
C PRO A 4 -12.89 4.33 2.52
N ASP A 5 -14.01 3.66 2.28
CA ASP A 5 -14.43 2.52 3.10
C ASP A 5 -13.34 1.44 3.08
N PRO A 6 -12.79 1.01 4.23
CA PRO A 6 -11.77 -0.03 4.30
C PRO A 6 -12.18 -1.32 3.58
N PHE A 7 -13.47 -1.70 3.63
CA PHE A 7 -13.99 -2.88 2.96
C PHE A 7 -13.94 -2.72 1.43
N GLN A 8 -14.19 -1.51 0.92
CA GLN A 8 -14.04 -1.22 -0.50
C GLN A 8 -12.55 -1.20 -0.92
N ALA A 9 -11.68 -0.70 -0.04
CA ALA A 9 -10.24 -0.69 -0.27
C ALA A 9 -9.66 -2.12 -0.32
N ILE A 10 -10.16 -3.08 0.45
CA ILE A 10 -9.67 -4.47 0.37
C ILE A 10 -10.36 -5.33 -0.70
N ALA A 11 -11.41 -4.84 -1.37
CA ALA A 11 -12.14 -5.62 -2.37
C ALA A 11 -11.31 -5.98 -3.62
N ASP A 12 -10.28 -5.17 -3.93
CA ASP A 12 -9.39 -5.41 -5.07
C ASP A 12 -8.30 -6.44 -4.70
N PRO A 13 -8.05 -7.46 -5.54
CA PRO A 13 -7.03 -8.47 -5.27
C PRO A 13 -5.62 -7.89 -5.22
N GLY A 14 -5.28 -6.92 -6.07
CA GLY A 14 -3.97 -6.26 -6.05
C GLY A 14 -3.70 -5.53 -4.74
N ARG A 15 -4.71 -4.85 -4.19
CA ARG A 15 -4.62 -4.22 -2.86
C ARG A 15 -4.46 -5.22 -1.73
N ARG A 16 -5.13 -6.38 -1.79
CA ARG A 16 -4.93 -7.45 -0.79
C ARG A 16 -3.53 -8.03 -0.85
N GLU A 17 -2.97 -8.19 -2.04
CA GLU A 17 -1.59 -8.65 -2.21
C GLU A 17 -0.59 -7.64 -1.61
N ILE A 18 -0.78 -6.33 -1.83
CA ILE A 18 0.03 -5.30 -1.18
C ILE A 18 -0.04 -5.41 0.33
N LEU A 19 -1.25 -5.53 0.90
CA LEU A 19 -1.41 -5.69 2.35
C LEU A 19 -0.75 -6.97 2.87
N PHE A 20 -0.82 -8.06 2.09
CA PHE A 20 -0.15 -9.31 2.43
C PHE A 20 1.37 -9.16 2.47
N LEU A 21 1.97 -8.54 1.46
CA LEU A 21 3.41 -8.25 1.44
C LEU A 21 3.82 -7.36 2.62
N LEU A 22 3.07 -6.28 2.87
CA LEU A 22 3.34 -5.35 3.96
C LEU A 22 3.10 -5.94 5.36
N SER A 23 2.35 -7.05 5.45
CA SER A 23 2.21 -7.82 6.70
C SER A 23 3.47 -8.57 7.11
N LYS A 24 4.39 -8.80 6.16
CA LYS A 24 5.66 -9.49 6.40
C LYS A 24 6.75 -8.52 6.78
N GLU A 25 6.85 -7.41 6.04
CA GLU A 25 7.83 -6.36 6.27
C GLU A 25 7.40 -5.06 5.61
N LYS A 26 7.99 -3.93 6.03
CA LYS A 26 7.84 -2.67 5.31
C LYS A 26 8.66 -2.71 4.02
N LEU A 27 8.11 -2.22 2.92
CA LEU A 27 8.76 -2.26 1.60
C LEU A 27 8.88 -0.86 1.01
N SER A 28 9.96 -0.59 0.27
CA SER A 28 10.06 0.64 -0.52
C SER A 28 9.07 0.60 -1.69
N MET A 29 8.71 1.75 -2.25
CA MET A 29 7.83 1.80 -3.42
C MET A 29 8.36 1.02 -4.62
N ASN A 30 9.69 1.00 -4.80
CA ASN A 30 10.32 0.24 -5.87
C ASN A 30 10.20 -1.27 -5.60
N ALA A 31 10.57 -1.71 -4.39
CA ALA A 31 10.49 -3.12 -4.01
C ALA A 31 9.04 -3.64 -4.06
N LEU A 32 8.06 -2.84 -3.62
CA LEU A 32 6.66 -3.21 -3.72
C LEU A 32 6.24 -3.39 -5.19
N ALA A 33 6.64 -2.48 -6.08
CA ALA A 33 6.29 -2.56 -7.49
C ALA A 33 6.93 -3.74 -8.24
N GLU A 34 8.08 -4.24 -7.78
CA GLU A 34 8.75 -5.42 -8.35
C GLU A 34 7.98 -6.73 -8.11
N ASN A 35 7.00 -6.75 -7.20
CA ASN A 35 6.16 -7.91 -6.92
C ASN A 35 4.93 -8.04 -7.84
N PHE A 36 4.77 -7.15 -8.83
CA PHE A 36 3.59 -7.13 -9.70
C PHE A 36 3.95 -7.04 -11.18
N ASP A 37 3.19 -7.76 -12.02
CA ASP A 37 3.29 -7.69 -13.48
C ASP A 37 2.58 -6.46 -14.10
N ILE A 38 2.19 -5.49 -13.28
CA ILE A 38 1.53 -4.25 -13.70
C ILE A 38 2.49 -3.07 -13.64
N SER A 39 2.10 -1.96 -14.27
CA SER A 39 2.94 -0.77 -14.29
C SER A 39 3.10 -0.15 -12.89
N ARG A 40 4.26 0.47 -12.64
CA ARG A 40 4.52 1.22 -11.38
C ARG A 40 3.44 2.26 -11.05
N PRO A 41 2.88 3.03 -12.01
CA PRO A 41 1.74 3.91 -11.74
C PRO A 41 0.49 3.18 -11.25
N ALA A 42 0.23 1.96 -11.74
CA ALA A 42 -0.89 1.15 -11.27
C ALA A 42 -0.68 0.71 -9.81
N VAL A 43 0.51 0.21 -9.46
CA VAL A 43 0.87 -0.11 -8.06
C VAL A 43 0.74 1.13 -7.17
N SER A 44 1.27 2.27 -7.60
CA SER A 44 1.16 3.54 -6.86
C SER A 44 -0.29 3.97 -6.61
N LYS A 45 -1.20 3.72 -7.58
CA LYS A 45 -2.63 3.96 -7.41
C LYS A 45 -3.24 3.05 -6.33
N HIS A 46 -2.89 1.77 -6.30
CA HIS A 46 -3.35 0.85 -5.26
C HIS A 46 -2.86 1.29 -3.87
N VAL A 47 -1.58 1.63 -3.75
CA VAL A 47 -0.97 2.17 -2.52
C VAL A 47 -1.69 3.43 -2.05
N LYS A 48 -1.94 4.38 -2.95
CA LYS A 48 -2.64 5.63 -2.62
C LYS A 48 -4.03 5.36 -2.02
N ILE A 49 -4.80 4.44 -2.60
CA ILE A 49 -6.12 4.06 -2.09
C ILE A 49 -6.02 3.44 -0.69
N LEU A 50 -5.06 2.54 -0.48
CA LEU A 50 -4.82 1.93 0.83
C LEU A 50 -4.41 2.95 1.89
N TYR A 51 -3.56 3.91 1.51
CA TYR A 51 -3.14 5.01 2.38
C TYR A 51 -4.30 5.93 2.75
N GLU A 52 -5.11 6.33 1.76
CA GLU A 52 -6.30 7.15 2.00
C GLU A 52 -7.33 6.44 2.88
N ALA A 53 -7.46 5.12 2.74
CA ALA A 53 -8.29 4.26 3.59
C ALA A 53 -7.70 4.00 4.99
N GLY A 54 -6.49 4.52 5.27
CA GLY A 54 -5.82 4.35 6.56
C GLY A 54 -5.27 2.95 6.83
N LEU A 55 -5.23 2.07 5.83
CA LEU A 55 -4.77 0.68 5.98
C LEU A 55 -3.24 0.56 5.97
N ILE A 56 -2.56 1.53 5.39
CA ILE A 56 -1.09 1.61 5.36
C ILE A 56 -0.62 3.02 5.72
N MET A 57 0.63 3.11 6.16
CA MET A 57 1.36 4.35 6.33
C MET A 57 2.52 4.42 5.35
N ILE A 58 2.98 5.64 5.06
CA ILE A 58 4.15 5.89 4.23
C ILE A 58 5.14 6.70 5.06
N THR A 59 6.35 6.16 5.25
CA THR A 59 7.44 6.81 5.97
C THR A 59 8.61 7.11 5.05
N GLU A 60 9.26 8.25 5.25
CA GLU A 60 10.46 8.62 4.49
C GLU A 60 11.71 8.17 5.27
N GLN A 61 12.58 7.42 4.61
CA GLN A 61 13.89 7.02 5.12
C GLN A 61 14.96 7.43 4.10
N GLY A 62 15.64 8.53 4.39
CA GLY A 62 16.60 9.13 3.45
C GLY A 62 15.89 9.66 2.20
N ARG A 63 16.21 9.06 1.04
CA ARG A 63 15.62 9.43 -0.27
C ARG A 63 14.47 8.50 -0.69
N GLU A 64 14.20 7.46 0.08
CA GLU A 64 13.19 6.46 -0.26
C GLU A 64 11.94 6.58 0.61
N ARG A 65 10.81 6.20 0.02
CA ARG A 65 9.51 6.07 0.69
C ARG A 65 9.21 4.61 0.93
N TYR A 66 8.95 4.28 2.18
CA TYR A 66 8.58 2.95 2.64
C TYR A 66 7.10 2.92 2.95
N CYS A 67 6.43 1.87 2.48
CA CYS A 67 5.08 1.53 2.85
C CYS A 67 5.11 0.49 3.97
N GLU A 68 4.20 0.63 4.92
CA GLU A 68 4.04 -0.27 6.05
C GLU A 68 2.57 -0.37 6.46
N LEU A 69 2.16 -1.49 7.07
CA LEU A 69 0.80 -1.60 7.59
C LEU A 69 0.56 -0.59 8.72
N SER A 70 -0.64 -0.01 8.74
CA SER A 70 -1.08 0.79 9.88
C SER A 70 -1.31 -0.11 11.09
N ALA A 71 -0.67 0.18 12.22
CA ALA A 71 -0.74 -0.62 13.45
C ALA A 71 -2.04 -0.43 14.28
N GLY A 72 -3.17 -0.16 13.63
CA GLY A 72 -4.39 0.29 14.31
C GLY A 72 -5.69 -0.28 13.75
N ILE A 73 -5.79 -1.61 13.62
CA ILE A 73 -7.06 -2.33 13.42
C ILE A 73 -7.27 -3.28 14.58
#